data_AF-A0A1H9A8J6-F1
#
_entry.id   AF-A0A1H9A8J6-F1
#
_cell.length_a   1.000
_cell.length_b   1.000
_cell.length_c   1.000
_cell.angle_alpha   90.00
_cell.angle_beta   90.00
_cell.angle_gamma   90.00
#
_symmetry.space_group_name_H-M   'P 1'
#
loop_
_entity.id
_entity.type
_entity.pdbx_description
1 polymer ?
#
loop_
_entity_poly.entity_id
_entity_poly.type
_entity_poly.pdbx_seq_one_letter_code
_entity_poly.pdbx_strand_id
1 'polypeptide(L)'
;MTTDEVGALTGHSTELTQLRTQKAKIQYALERLPRNCTVEDVRRWLHKQGQAVPTSSHTRAIVNEWRAANNLADTNGLALLTPELIAELDKVETSSPAPEPAAEPAKPAGAKGFYAVALMSIGVSVDTSWRFFEQRLGITDVVERVVLFSVMEAALVACGWAMRGGVRQNGRPGPARLVAWALTAFAAFAAFSLSGPVAGTARVLLGPVLGLVMLHLALGIEIRASRQRTTTWARVGRELRERVLSLLGLGDDGRDALARTRDKAALRAAKLAVAGPWTPRRKARLRKALHASHVAHDPMQRDRMLRELGVLQHADELAKTTQPSPW
;
A
#
# COMPACT_ATOMS: atom_id res chain seq x y z
N MET A 1 11.68 -12.46 -48.47
CA MET A 1 12.56 -13.53 -47.99
C MET A 1 13.60 -13.78 -49.05
N THR A 2 14.84 -13.38 -48.78
CA THR A 2 15.99 -13.67 -49.65
C THR A 2 16.46 -15.10 -49.42
N THR A 3 17.11 -15.70 -50.41
CA THR A 3 17.61 -17.08 -50.40
C THR A 3 18.54 -17.39 -49.21
N ASP A 4 19.24 -16.37 -48.71
CA ASP A 4 20.15 -16.48 -47.55
C ASP A 4 19.41 -16.66 -46.21
N GLU A 5 18.21 -16.07 -46.06
CA GLU A 5 17.41 -16.22 -44.84
C GLU A 5 16.88 -17.64 -44.68
N VAL A 6 16.60 -18.33 -45.79
CA VAL A 6 16.05 -19.69 -45.77
C VAL A 6 17.15 -20.70 -45.42
N GLY A 7 18.38 -20.51 -45.91
CA GLY A 7 19.53 -21.35 -45.57
C GLY A 7 19.96 -21.25 -44.10
N ALA A 8 19.86 -20.06 -43.50
CA ALA A 8 20.14 -19.88 -42.07
C ALA A 8 19.10 -20.56 -41.17
N LEU A 9 17.81 -20.56 -41.57
CA LEU A 9 16.73 -21.20 -40.81
C LEU A 9 16.84 -22.75 -40.82
N THR A 10 17.26 -23.35 -41.92
CA THR A 10 17.44 -24.82 -42.02
C THR A 10 18.67 -25.32 -41.25
N GLY A 11 19.75 -24.52 -41.16
CA GLY A 11 20.92 -24.84 -40.34
C GLY A 11 20.60 -24.86 -38.84
N HIS A 12 19.97 -23.81 -38.32
CA HIS A 12 19.68 -23.69 -36.87
C HIS A 12 18.65 -24.71 -36.38
N SER A 13 17.63 -25.02 -37.18
CA SER A 13 16.65 -26.06 -36.84
C SER A 13 17.28 -27.45 -36.73
N THR A 14 18.25 -27.78 -37.58
CA THR A 14 19.00 -29.04 -37.53
C THR A 14 19.84 -29.15 -36.26
N GLU A 15 20.59 -28.10 -35.92
CA GLU A 15 21.41 -28.06 -34.69
C GLU A 15 20.55 -28.11 -33.41
N LEU A 16 19.41 -27.41 -33.39
CA LEU A 16 18.46 -27.47 -32.26
C LEU A 16 17.84 -28.86 -32.07
N THR A 17 17.70 -29.64 -33.14
CA THR A 17 17.15 -31.00 -33.07
C THR A 17 18.16 -31.99 -32.47
N GLN A 18 19.47 -31.72 -32.60
CA GLN A 18 20.53 -32.50 -31.95
C GLN A 18 20.62 -32.26 -30.44
N LEU A 19 20.12 -31.12 -29.94
CA LEU A 19 20.12 -30.79 -28.52
C LEU A 19 19.01 -31.56 -27.76
N ARG A 20 19.42 -32.39 -26.79
CA ARG A 20 18.50 -33.26 -26.03
C ARG A 20 17.63 -32.54 -25.01
N THR A 21 18.10 -31.42 -24.44
CA THR A 21 17.39 -30.73 -23.34
C THR A 21 16.84 -29.38 -23.76
N GLN A 22 15.70 -29.01 -23.19
CA GLN A 22 15.10 -27.67 -23.40
C GLN A 22 16.03 -26.55 -22.90
N LYS A 23 16.78 -26.79 -21.82
CA LYS A 23 17.81 -25.86 -21.32
C LYS A 23 18.89 -25.59 -22.36
N ALA A 24 19.42 -26.63 -23.01
CA ALA A 24 20.44 -26.46 -24.05
C ALA A 24 19.91 -25.70 -25.27
N LYS A 25 18.66 -25.94 -25.68
CA LYS A 25 18.01 -25.19 -26.77
C LYS A 25 17.87 -23.70 -26.45
N ILE A 26 17.49 -23.37 -25.20
CA ILE A 26 17.37 -21.99 -24.73
C ILE A 26 18.74 -21.30 -24.68
N GLN A 27 19.78 -21.98 -24.18
CA GLN A 27 21.15 -21.45 -24.16
C GLN A 27 21.71 -21.23 -25.56
N TYR A 28 21.48 -22.19 -26.47
CA TYR A 28 21.84 -22.07 -27.87
C TYR A 28 21.19 -20.83 -28.50
N ALA A 29 19.89 -20.59 -28.23
CA ALA A 29 19.19 -19.41 -28.70
C ALA A 29 19.80 -18.10 -28.15
N LEU A 30 20.16 -18.07 -26.86
CA LEU A 30 20.76 -16.89 -26.21
C LEU A 30 22.14 -16.52 -26.78
N GLU A 31 22.92 -17.49 -27.23
CA GLU A 31 24.22 -17.26 -27.86
C GLU A 31 24.13 -16.64 -29.26
N ARG A 32 23.00 -16.83 -29.98
CA ARG A 32 22.79 -16.30 -31.34
C ARG A 32 21.89 -15.06 -31.37
N LEU A 33 21.16 -14.78 -30.28
CA LEU A 33 20.31 -13.62 -30.16
C LEU A 33 21.11 -12.38 -29.70
N PRO A 34 20.64 -11.17 -30.02
CA PRO A 34 21.22 -9.93 -29.50
C PRO A 34 21.28 -9.95 -27.97
N ARG A 35 22.33 -9.37 -27.38
CA ARG A 35 22.59 -9.38 -25.91
C ARG A 35 21.46 -8.75 -25.07
N ASN A 36 20.61 -7.93 -25.67
CA ASN A 36 19.44 -7.30 -25.07
C ASN A 36 18.12 -8.07 -25.29
N CYS A 37 18.17 -9.33 -25.74
CA CYS A 37 16.97 -10.11 -26.01
C CYS A 37 16.13 -10.37 -24.75
N THR A 38 14.81 -10.27 -24.90
CA THR A 38 13.84 -10.57 -23.84
C THR A 38 13.50 -12.06 -23.80
N VAL A 39 12.88 -12.51 -22.70
CA VAL A 39 12.40 -13.90 -22.56
C VAL A 39 11.43 -14.27 -23.70
N GLU A 40 10.62 -13.32 -24.16
CA GLU A 40 9.67 -13.54 -25.26
C GLU A 40 10.37 -13.61 -26.63
N ASP A 41 11.49 -12.91 -26.81
CA ASP A 41 12.28 -13.00 -28.05
C ASP A 41 12.92 -14.37 -28.18
N VAL A 42 13.42 -14.94 -27.09
CA VAL A 42 13.94 -16.31 -27.05
C VAL A 42 12.86 -17.33 -27.41
N ARG A 43 11.65 -17.18 -26.85
CA ARG A 43 10.50 -18.07 -27.15
C ARG A 43 10.04 -17.94 -28.60
N ARG A 44 9.97 -16.71 -29.12
CA ARG A 44 9.61 -16.45 -30.52
C ARG A 44 10.64 -17.00 -31.49
N TRP A 45 11.92 -16.89 -31.15
CA TRP A 45 13.00 -17.45 -31.96
C TRP A 45 12.93 -18.97 -31.99
N LEU A 46 12.74 -19.65 -30.84
CA LEU A 46 12.57 -21.11 -30.79
C LEU A 46 11.33 -21.58 -31.57
N HIS A 47 10.23 -20.86 -31.50
CA HIS A 47 9.03 -21.13 -32.29
C HIS A 47 9.30 -21.01 -33.80
N LYS A 48 10.04 -19.98 -34.23
CA LYS A 48 10.42 -19.79 -35.65
C LYS A 48 11.28 -20.94 -36.18
N GLN A 49 12.04 -21.61 -35.31
CA GLN A 49 12.86 -22.77 -35.64
C GLN A 49 12.11 -24.11 -35.50
N GLY A 50 10.78 -24.09 -35.34
CA GLY A 50 9.95 -25.29 -35.25
C GLY A 50 10.08 -26.08 -33.95
N GLN A 51 10.66 -25.48 -32.89
CA GLN A 51 10.81 -26.14 -31.60
C GLN A 51 9.60 -25.91 -30.69
N ALA A 52 9.30 -26.90 -29.83
CA ALA A 52 8.24 -26.77 -28.83
C ALA A 52 8.54 -25.61 -27.87
N VAL A 53 7.56 -24.70 -27.70
CA VAL A 53 7.74 -23.46 -26.93
C VAL A 53 7.70 -23.76 -25.43
N PRO A 54 8.80 -23.53 -24.68
CA PRO A 54 8.81 -23.72 -23.23
C PRO A 54 7.94 -22.68 -22.51
N THR A 55 7.52 -23.01 -21.27
CA THR A 55 6.78 -22.08 -20.41
C THR A 55 7.61 -20.83 -20.11
N SER A 56 6.94 -19.68 -19.97
CA SER A 56 7.60 -18.39 -19.73
C SER A 56 8.37 -18.38 -18.40
N SER A 57 7.88 -19.06 -17.37
CA SER A 57 8.55 -19.20 -16.07
C SER A 57 9.86 -20.00 -16.18
N HIS A 58 9.83 -21.13 -16.88
CA HIS A 58 11.00 -21.98 -17.07
C HIS A 58 12.07 -21.28 -17.94
N THR A 59 11.64 -20.63 -19.01
CA THR A 59 12.53 -19.85 -19.87
C THR A 59 13.19 -18.70 -19.11
N ARG A 60 12.41 -17.98 -18.28
CA ARG A 60 12.94 -16.89 -17.44
C ARG A 60 14.02 -17.35 -16.47
N ALA A 61 13.84 -18.51 -15.82
CA ALA A 61 14.83 -19.05 -14.90
C ALA A 61 16.18 -19.30 -15.60
N ILE A 62 16.15 -19.92 -16.79
CA ILE A 62 17.36 -20.25 -17.56
C ILE A 62 18.03 -18.99 -18.12
N VAL A 63 17.24 -18.03 -18.60
CA VAL A 63 17.76 -16.74 -19.10
C VAL A 63 18.45 -15.96 -17.98
N ASN A 64 17.87 -15.93 -16.77
CA ASN A 64 18.47 -15.24 -15.63
C ASN A 64 19.76 -15.93 -15.15
N GLU A 65 19.77 -17.27 -15.13
CA GLU A 65 20.98 -18.06 -14.82
C GLU A 65 22.10 -17.78 -15.85
N TRP A 66 21.79 -17.76 -17.14
CA TRP A 66 22.75 -17.46 -18.21
C TRP A 66 23.26 -16.02 -18.14
N ARG A 67 22.40 -15.04 -17.84
CA ARG A 67 22.79 -13.63 -17.67
C ARG A 67 23.71 -13.43 -16.47
N ALA A 68 23.42 -14.08 -15.35
CA ALA A 68 24.26 -14.07 -14.17
C ALA A 68 25.66 -14.63 -14.47
N ALA A 69 25.73 -15.72 -15.25
CA ALA A 69 27.00 -16.32 -15.67
C ALA A 69 27.82 -15.44 -16.63
N ASN A 70 27.16 -14.55 -17.39
CA ASN A 70 27.80 -13.68 -18.39
C ASN A 70 28.00 -12.22 -17.91
N ASN A 71 27.89 -11.96 -16.60
CA ASN A 71 28.01 -10.61 -16.00
C ASN A 71 27.03 -9.57 -16.59
N LEU A 72 25.89 -10.02 -17.11
CA LEU A 72 24.82 -9.14 -17.61
C LEU A 72 23.89 -8.85 -16.42
N ALA A 73 24.16 -7.76 -15.70
CA ALA A 73 23.34 -7.35 -14.56
C ALA A 73 21.87 -7.13 -14.98
N ASP A 74 20.96 -7.51 -14.07
CA ASP A 74 19.52 -7.58 -14.26
C ASP A 74 18.91 -6.24 -14.69
N THR A 75 18.92 -6.00 -16.00
CA THR A 75 18.13 -4.95 -16.63
C THR A 75 16.76 -5.56 -16.85
N ASN A 76 15.79 -5.16 -16.03
CA ASN A 76 14.36 -5.48 -16.11
C ASN A 76 13.74 -5.08 -17.47
N GLY A 77 14.26 -5.58 -18.60
CA GLY A 77 13.84 -5.24 -19.95
C GLY A 77 14.20 -3.83 -20.43
N LEU A 78 15.03 -3.07 -19.71
CA LEU A 78 15.48 -1.74 -20.16
C LEU A 78 16.76 -1.88 -20.99
N ALA A 79 16.75 -1.33 -22.20
CA ALA A 79 17.87 -1.32 -23.12
C ALA A 79 19.11 -0.67 -22.46
N LEU A 80 20.29 -1.28 -22.67
CA LEU A 80 21.57 -0.65 -22.36
C LEU A 80 21.66 0.65 -23.17
N LEU A 81 21.83 1.79 -22.49
CA LEU A 81 22.06 3.08 -23.14
C LEU A 81 23.34 2.94 -23.99
N THR A 82 23.20 3.10 -25.30
CA THR A 82 24.37 3.17 -26.20
C THR A 82 25.19 4.42 -25.85
N PRO A 83 26.50 4.44 -26.10
CA PRO A 83 27.35 5.61 -25.87
C PRO A 83 26.80 6.88 -26.55
N GLU A 84 26.12 6.71 -27.69
CA GLU A 84 25.46 7.79 -28.43
C GLU A 84 24.27 8.39 -27.67
N LEU A 85 23.45 7.56 -27.02
CA LEU A 85 22.33 8.03 -26.18
C LEU A 85 22.81 8.76 -24.92
N ILE A 86 23.97 8.38 -24.39
CA ILE A 86 24.62 9.09 -23.28
C ILE A 86 25.10 10.47 -23.77
N ALA A 87 25.73 10.55 -24.94
CA ALA A 87 26.17 11.81 -25.53
C ALA A 87 24.99 12.73 -25.90
N GLU A 88 23.86 12.18 -26.34
CA GLU A 88 22.64 12.93 -26.62
C GLU A 88 22.01 13.48 -25.32
N LEU A 89 22.02 12.71 -24.22
CA LEU A 89 21.57 13.17 -22.91
C LEU A 89 22.46 14.28 -22.34
N ASP A 90 23.79 14.16 -22.45
CA ASP A 90 24.74 15.20 -22.01
C ASP A 90 24.53 16.51 -22.79
N LYS A 91 24.17 16.41 -24.07
CA LYS A 91 23.83 17.57 -24.91
C LYS A 91 22.53 18.25 -24.45
N VAL A 92 21.53 17.47 -24.03
CA VAL A 92 20.27 18.00 -23.48
C VAL A 92 20.48 18.62 -22.09
N GLU A 93 21.35 18.01 -21.26
CA GLU A 93 21.68 18.50 -19.92
C GLU A 93 22.49 19.81 -19.96
N THR A 94 23.38 19.97 -20.95
CA THR A 94 24.14 21.21 -21.17
C THR A 94 23.36 22.33 -21.86
N SER A 95 22.24 22.01 -22.55
CA SER A 95 21.36 22.99 -23.20
C SER A 95 20.26 23.53 -22.26
N SER A 96 20.11 22.93 -21.09
CA SER A 96 19.14 23.33 -20.08
C SER A 96 19.80 24.34 -19.12
N PRO A 97 19.18 25.50 -18.82
CA PRO A 97 19.77 26.47 -17.90
C PRO A 97 20.01 25.79 -16.54
N ALA A 98 21.18 26.09 -15.97
CA ALA A 98 21.73 25.43 -14.78
C ALA A 98 20.67 25.20 -13.69
N PRO A 99 20.64 24.02 -13.04
CA PRO A 99 19.72 23.77 -11.95
C PRO A 99 20.03 24.75 -10.81
N GLU A 100 19.04 25.58 -10.47
CA GLU A 100 19.06 26.35 -9.23
C GLU A 100 19.41 25.42 -8.06
N PRO A 101 20.21 25.88 -7.08
CA PRO A 101 20.62 25.05 -5.95
C PRO A 101 19.38 24.44 -5.30
N ALA A 102 19.35 23.11 -5.27
CA ALA A 102 18.23 22.32 -4.75
C ALA A 102 17.80 22.86 -3.39
N ALA A 103 16.62 23.49 -3.35
CA ALA A 103 16.02 23.96 -2.12
C ALA A 103 15.96 22.80 -1.12
N GLU A 104 16.49 23.02 0.09
CA GLU A 104 16.44 22.06 1.18
C GLU A 104 15.00 21.50 1.32
N PRO A 105 14.83 20.18 1.50
CA PRO A 105 13.52 19.56 1.53
C PRO A 105 12.73 20.09 2.73
N ALA A 106 11.75 20.95 2.43
CA ALA A 106 10.91 21.63 3.41
C ALA A 106 10.45 20.64 4.50
N LYS A 107 10.91 20.90 5.74
CA LYS A 107 10.34 20.26 6.95
C LYS A 107 8.83 20.52 6.92
N PRO A 108 7.98 19.54 7.27
CA PRO A 108 6.54 19.72 7.21
C PRO A 108 6.11 20.81 8.19
N ALA A 109 6.02 22.05 7.70
CA ALA A 109 5.75 23.23 8.50
C ALA A 109 4.35 23.16 9.14
N GLY A 110 3.41 22.48 8.47
CA GLY A 110 2.03 22.35 8.93
C GLY A 110 1.86 21.61 10.26
N ALA A 111 2.73 20.65 10.62
CA ALA A 111 2.59 19.91 11.87
C ALA A 111 2.95 20.74 13.12
N LYS A 112 3.83 21.75 12.97
CA LYS A 112 4.30 22.58 14.10
C LYS A 112 3.17 23.38 14.74
N GLY A 113 2.26 23.93 13.93
CA GLY A 113 1.09 24.67 14.44
C GLY A 113 0.20 23.80 15.33
N PHE A 114 -0.07 22.57 14.91
CA PHE A 114 -0.87 21.63 15.72
C PHE A 114 -0.18 21.25 17.03
N TYR A 115 1.14 21.01 17.02
CA TYR A 115 1.88 20.77 18.27
C TYR A 115 1.88 22.00 19.20
N ALA A 116 1.98 23.22 18.64
CA ALA A 116 1.91 24.44 19.42
C ALA A 116 0.56 24.63 20.11
N VAL A 117 -0.55 24.43 19.39
CA VAL A 117 -1.90 24.49 19.98
C VAL A 117 -2.09 23.39 21.02
N ALA A 118 -1.60 22.17 20.75
CA ALA A 118 -1.64 21.09 21.72
C ALA A 118 -0.89 21.46 23.01
N LEU A 119 0.29 22.09 22.90
CA LEU A 119 1.04 22.58 24.06
C LEU A 119 0.29 23.71 24.79
N MET A 120 -0.28 24.68 24.07
CA MET A 120 -1.04 25.79 24.69
C MET A 120 -2.27 25.29 25.45
N SER A 121 -2.93 24.25 24.94
CA SER A 121 -4.10 23.64 25.60
C SER A 121 -3.75 23.01 26.95
N ILE A 122 -2.49 22.62 27.18
CA ILE A 122 -2.00 22.16 28.48
C ILE A 122 -2.15 23.28 29.52
N GLY A 123 -1.96 24.56 29.14
CA GLY A 123 -2.15 25.69 30.06
C GLY A 123 -3.53 25.72 30.71
N VAL A 124 -4.59 25.39 29.95
CA VAL A 124 -5.97 25.30 30.46
C VAL A 124 -6.13 24.07 31.38
N SER A 125 -5.45 22.96 31.06
CA SER A 125 -5.37 21.77 31.92
C SER A 125 -4.69 22.07 33.26
N VAL A 126 -3.59 22.85 33.23
CA VAL A 126 -2.85 23.28 34.42
C VAL A 126 -3.74 24.08 35.37
N ASP A 127 -4.35 25.17 34.87
CA ASP A 127 -5.23 26.02 35.68
C ASP A 127 -6.37 25.20 36.30
N THR A 128 -6.99 24.33 35.50
CA THR A 128 -8.12 23.51 35.96
C THR A 128 -7.69 22.52 37.03
N SER A 129 -6.57 21.81 36.83
CA SER A 129 -6.05 20.80 37.77
C SER A 129 -5.58 21.45 39.06
N TRP A 130 -4.88 22.59 38.97
CA TRP A 130 -4.40 23.35 40.11
C TRP A 130 -5.54 23.76 41.04
N ARG A 131 -6.60 24.35 40.47
CA ARG A 131 -7.79 24.78 41.23
C ARG A 131 -8.60 23.61 41.73
N PHE A 132 -8.65 22.50 40.99
CA PHE A 132 -9.33 21.28 41.43
C PHE A 132 -8.67 20.67 42.68
N PHE A 133 -7.34 20.56 42.72
CA PHE A 133 -6.62 20.05 43.89
C PHE A 133 -6.88 20.89 45.14
N GLU A 134 -6.87 22.21 45.00
CA GLU A 134 -7.14 23.13 46.11
C GLU A 134 -8.61 23.09 46.55
N GLN A 135 -9.55 23.30 45.61
CA GLN A 135 -10.95 23.58 45.95
C GLN A 135 -11.82 22.34 46.13
N ARG A 136 -11.45 21.20 45.52
CA ARG A 136 -12.24 19.96 45.59
C ARG A 136 -11.57 18.87 46.40
N LEU A 137 -10.23 18.78 46.38
CA LEU A 137 -9.49 17.79 47.14
C LEU A 137 -8.92 18.33 48.46
N GLY A 138 -8.98 19.65 48.69
CA GLY A 138 -8.54 20.27 49.93
C GLY A 138 -7.02 20.27 50.12
N ILE A 139 -6.25 20.06 49.05
CA ILE A 139 -4.79 20.03 49.08
C ILE A 139 -4.29 21.46 49.01
N THR A 140 -4.01 22.05 50.17
CA THR A 140 -3.59 23.45 50.29
C THR A 140 -2.08 23.61 50.16
N ASP A 141 -1.29 22.57 50.46
CA ASP A 141 0.15 22.59 50.31
C ASP A 141 0.56 22.81 48.84
N VAL A 142 1.51 23.73 48.62
CA VAL A 142 1.93 24.12 47.28
C VAL A 142 2.82 23.03 46.67
N VAL A 143 3.68 22.40 47.47
CA VAL A 143 4.62 21.37 46.98
C VAL A 143 3.84 20.13 46.55
N GLU A 144 2.90 19.68 47.36
CA GLU A 144 2.03 18.54 47.05
C GLU A 144 1.24 18.78 45.75
N ARG A 145 0.66 19.98 45.57
CA ARG A 145 -0.03 20.34 44.33
C ARG A 145 0.89 20.33 43.11
N VAL A 146 2.09 20.89 43.23
CA VAL A 146 3.09 20.88 42.13
C VAL A 146 3.44 19.45 41.74
N VAL A 147 3.63 18.56 42.71
CA VAL A 147 3.95 17.15 42.46
C VAL A 147 2.80 16.44 41.73
N LEU A 148 1.57 16.53 42.26
CA LEU A 148 0.40 15.86 41.68
C LEU A 148 0.08 16.34 40.26
N PHE A 149 0.16 17.65 40.06
CA PHE A 149 0.02 18.25 38.74
C PHE A 149 1.11 17.76 37.78
N SER A 150 2.37 17.76 38.21
CA SER A 150 3.51 17.33 37.41
C SER A 150 3.39 15.87 36.97
N VAL A 151 2.91 14.98 37.87
CA VAL A 151 2.67 13.57 37.56
C VAL A 151 1.62 13.42 36.46
N MET A 152 0.52 14.17 36.55
CA MET A 152 -0.56 14.08 35.57
C MET A 152 -0.15 14.60 34.18
N GLU A 153 0.54 15.74 34.13
CA GLU A 153 1.04 16.27 32.85
C GLU A 153 2.16 15.41 32.25
N ALA A 154 3.07 14.90 33.08
CA ALA A 154 4.09 13.95 32.63
C ALA A 154 3.44 12.70 32.02
N ALA A 155 2.34 12.20 32.61
CA ALA A 155 1.59 11.08 32.06
C ALA A 155 0.95 11.42 30.69
N LEU A 156 0.40 12.62 30.50
CA LEU A 156 -0.13 13.07 29.21
C LEU A 156 0.97 13.19 28.15
N VAL A 157 2.11 13.79 28.50
CA VAL A 157 3.28 13.91 27.62
C VAL A 157 3.81 12.52 27.25
N ALA A 158 3.92 11.61 28.22
CA ALA A 158 4.33 10.23 27.98
C ALA A 158 3.35 9.49 27.06
N CYS A 159 2.04 9.69 27.22
CA CYS A 159 1.03 9.15 26.30
C CYS A 159 1.22 9.70 24.88
N GLY A 160 1.46 11.01 24.74
CA GLY A 160 1.75 11.63 23.45
C GLY A 160 3.01 11.06 22.78
N TRP A 161 4.08 10.88 23.56
CA TRP A 161 5.31 10.25 23.11
C TRP A 161 5.12 8.79 22.69
N ALA A 162 4.41 8.01 23.50
CA ALA A 162 4.09 6.61 23.21
C ALA A 162 3.21 6.49 21.95
N MET A 163 2.22 7.37 21.77
CA MET A 163 1.42 7.45 20.55
C MET A 163 2.28 7.77 19.33
N ARG A 164 3.23 8.71 19.45
CA ARG A 164 4.20 9.03 18.39
C ARG A 164 5.07 7.83 18.05
N GLY A 165 5.60 7.12 19.06
CA GLY A 165 6.38 5.91 18.88
C GLY A 165 5.60 4.81 18.16
N GLY A 166 4.39 4.50 18.63
CA GLY A 166 3.52 3.50 18.01
C GLY A 166 3.12 3.86 16.58
N VAL A 167 2.85 5.14 16.31
CA VAL A 167 2.57 5.66 14.98
C VAL A 167 3.76 5.46 14.03
N ARG A 168 4.99 5.76 14.47
CA ARG A 168 6.19 5.62 13.64
C ARG A 168 6.54 4.16 13.33
N GLN A 169 6.25 3.24 14.25
CA GLN A 169 6.54 1.82 14.06
C GLN A 169 5.43 1.09 13.27
N ASN A 170 4.17 1.26 13.66
CA ASN A 170 3.05 0.42 13.21
C ASN A 170 1.94 1.20 12.48
N GLY A 171 2.12 2.51 12.26
CA GLY A 171 1.11 3.37 11.63
C GLY A 171 -0.14 3.61 12.47
N ARG A 172 -0.15 3.23 13.77
CA ARG A 172 -1.29 3.37 14.69
C ARG A 172 -0.80 3.85 16.07
N PRO A 173 -1.54 4.72 16.77
CA PRO A 173 -1.12 5.27 18.07
C PRO A 173 -1.10 4.27 19.24
N GLY A 174 -1.51 3.02 19.04
CA GLY A 174 -1.45 1.98 20.08
C GLY A 174 -2.41 2.21 21.27
N PRO A 175 -2.23 1.44 22.36
CA PRO A 175 -3.10 1.50 23.54
C PRO A 175 -2.95 2.81 24.34
N ALA A 176 -1.84 3.54 24.19
CA ALA A 176 -1.62 4.84 24.83
C ALA A 176 -2.74 5.85 24.50
N ARG A 177 -3.42 5.69 23.37
CA ARG A 177 -4.62 6.48 23.03
C ARG A 177 -5.76 6.32 24.04
N LEU A 178 -5.97 5.11 24.55
CA LEU A 178 -7.03 4.85 25.53
C LEU A 178 -6.72 5.54 26.86
N VAL A 179 -5.45 5.48 27.29
CA VAL A 179 -4.98 6.16 28.51
C VAL A 179 -5.11 7.68 28.35
N ALA A 180 -4.73 8.23 27.20
CA ALA A 180 -4.90 9.66 26.92
C ALA A 180 -6.37 10.10 27.00
N TRP A 181 -7.30 9.33 26.42
CA TRP A 181 -8.73 9.62 26.53
C TRP A 181 -9.28 9.46 27.95
N ALA A 182 -8.78 8.50 28.73
CA ALA A 182 -9.16 8.36 30.14
C ALA A 182 -8.71 9.57 30.97
N LEU A 183 -7.47 10.05 30.74
CA LEU A 183 -6.97 11.28 31.37
C LEU A 183 -7.75 12.52 30.91
N THR A 184 -8.13 12.61 29.63
CA THR A 184 -9.02 13.67 29.13
C THR A 184 -10.41 13.61 29.79
N ALA A 185 -10.97 12.42 30.02
CA ALA A 185 -12.24 12.26 30.71
C ALA A 185 -12.15 12.67 32.18
N PHE A 186 -11.04 12.35 32.85
CA PHE A 186 -10.78 12.81 34.21
C PHE A 186 -10.64 14.35 34.27
N ALA A 187 -9.90 14.95 33.36
CA ALA A 187 -9.79 16.42 33.25
C ALA A 187 -11.15 17.07 32.97
N ALA A 188 -12.01 16.41 32.18
CA ALA A 188 -13.37 16.87 31.94
C ALA A 188 -14.22 16.84 33.21
N PHE A 189 -14.16 15.75 33.97
CA PHE A 189 -14.79 15.65 35.28
C PHE A 189 -14.31 16.77 36.23
N ALA A 190 -13.00 17.00 36.33
CA ALA A 190 -12.44 18.07 37.16
C ALA A 190 -13.00 19.44 36.75
N ALA A 191 -13.01 19.75 35.45
CA ALA A 191 -13.54 21.02 34.92
C ALA A 191 -15.02 21.24 35.25
N PHE A 192 -15.87 20.23 35.06
CA PHE A 192 -17.29 20.29 35.40
C PHE A 192 -17.51 20.44 36.90
N SER A 193 -16.74 19.70 37.70
CA SER A 193 -16.83 19.78 39.16
C SER A 193 -16.46 21.17 39.67
N LEU A 194 -15.51 21.87 39.04
CA LEU A 194 -15.04 23.18 39.48
C LEU A 194 -15.94 24.32 38.99
N SER A 195 -16.43 24.21 37.75
CA SER A 195 -16.92 25.37 36.99
C SER A 195 -18.40 25.30 36.62
N GLY A 196 -19.07 24.20 36.94
CA GLY A 196 -20.42 23.93 36.48
C GLY A 196 -20.51 23.65 34.98
N PRO A 197 -21.72 23.50 34.41
CA PRO A 197 -21.91 23.00 33.05
C PRO A 197 -21.34 23.91 31.96
N VAL A 198 -21.60 25.22 32.02
CA VAL A 198 -21.26 26.14 30.93
C VAL A 198 -19.75 26.41 30.88
N ALA A 199 -19.18 26.91 31.98
CA ALA A 199 -17.74 27.20 32.06
C ALA A 199 -16.90 25.91 32.07
N GLY A 200 -17.44 24.81 32.61
CA GLY A 200 -16.82 23.49 32.52
C GLY A 200 -16.68 23.05 31.07
N THR A 201 -17.76 23.11 30.28
CA THR A 201 -17.72 22.74 28.85
C THR A 201 -16.67 23.54 28.08
N ALA A 202 -16.59 24.87 28.30
CA ALA A 202 -15.58 25.70 27.66
C ALA A 202 -14.14 25.27 28.02
N ARG A 203 -13.86 24.98 29.30
CA ARG A 203 -12.56 24.48 29.76
C ARG A 203 -12.22 23.11 29.16
N VAL A 204 -13.18 22.20 29.09
CA VAL A 204 -12.98 20.87 28.50
C VAL A 204 -12.64 20.97 27.01
N LEU A 205 -13.41 21.79 26.28
CA LEU A 205 -13.22 21.97 24.85
C LEU A 205 -11.90 22.66 24.54
N LEU A 206 -11.57 23.77 25.21
CA LEU A 206 -10.36 24.55 24.93
C LEU A 206 -9.08 23.96 25.55
N GLY A 207 -9.21 23.11 26.56
CA GLY A 207 -8.10 22.42 27.20
C GLY A 207 -7.91 21.01 26.66
N PRO A 208 -8.27 19.97 27.45
CA PRO A 208 -7.82 18.61 27.20
C PRO A 208 -8.34 18.00 25.89
N VAL A 209 -9.55 18.35 25.44
CA VAL A 209 -10.09 17.84 24.16
C VAL A 209 -9.38 18.46 22.97
N LEU A 210 -9.27 19.78 22.92
CA LEU A 210 -8.53 20.47 21.86
C LEU A 210 -7.08 19.97 21.82
N GLY A 211 -6.43 19.82 22.96
CA GLY A 211 -5.07 19.29 23.06
C GLY A 211 -4.91 17.92 22.43
N LEU A 212 -5.75 16.96 22.82
CA LEU A 212 -5.69 15.61 22.32
C LEU A 212 -6.01 15.52 20.81
N VAL A 213 -6.98 16.31 20.34
CA VAL A 213 -7.34 16.37 18.91
C VAL A 213 -6.21 16.99 18.10
N MET A 214 -5.63 18.11 18.55
CA MET A 214 -4.51 18.77 17.86
C MET A 214 -3.29 17.87 17.80
N LEU A 215 -2.97 17.19 18.90
CA LEU A 215 -1.91 16.17 18.94
C LEU A 215 -2.18 15.03 17.93
N HIS A 216 -3.42 14.55 17.86
CA HIS A 216 -3.82 13.51 16.91
C HIS A 216 -3.65 13.97 15.45
N LEU A 217 -4.05 15.20 15.12
CA LEU A 217 -3.87 15.79 13.80
C LEU A 217 -2.40 15.99 13.44
N ALA A 218 -1.59 16.47 14.39
CA ALA A 218 -0.15 16.65 14.23
C ALA A 218 0.54 15.33 13.86
N LEU A 219 0.22 14.26 14.61
CA LEU A 219 0.71 12.90 14.33
C LEU A 219 0.23 12.38 12.97
N GLY A 220 -1.02 12.64 12.60
CA GLY A 220 -1.58 12.24 11.30
C GLY A 220 -0.87 12.90 10.11
N ILE A 221 -0.48 14.17 10.23
CA ILE A 221 0.31 14.88 9.21
C ILE A 221 1.72 14.29 9.13
N GLU A 222 2.33 13.97 10.27
CA GLU A 222 3.66 13.37 10.32
C GLU A 222 3.71 11.99 9.63
N ILE A 223 2.66 11.17 9.76
CA ILE A 223 2.52 9.91 9.01
C ILE A 223 2.47 10.17 7.50
N ARG A 224 1.65 11.11 7.05
CA ARG A 224 1.50 11.41 5.63
C ARG A 224 2.80 11.96 5.05
N ALA A 225 3.47 12.85 5.78
CA ALA A 225 4.75 13.42 5.38
C ALA A 225 5.88 12.38 5.38
N SER A 226 5.92 11.46 6.34
CA SER A 226 6.92 10.38 6.37
C SER A 226 6.68 9.36 5.25
N ARG A 227 5.43 8.96 4.98
CA ARG A 227 5.10 8.11 3.82
C ARG A 227 5.45 8.74 2.47
N GLN A 228 5.48 10.07 2.39
CA GLN A 228 5.97 10.79 1.21
C GLN A 228 7.50 10.84 1.13
N ARG A 229 8.21 10.72 2.27
CA ARG A 229 9.68 10.75 2.33
C ARG A 229 10.35 9.38 2.11
N THR A 230 9.67 8.25 2.34
CA THR A 230 10.31 6.92 2.28
C THR A 230 10.07 6.10 1.02
N THR A 231 9.35 6.59 0.01
CA THR A 231 9.23 5.84 -1.23
C THR A 231 9.54 6.73 -2.42
N THR A 232 10.53 6.33 -3.22
CA THR A 232 10.27 5.70 -4.53
C THR A 232 9.17 6.33 -5.39
N TRP A 233 8.81 7.60 -5.24
CA TRP A 233 7.75 8.25 -6.03
C TRP A 233 8.29 8.79 -7.36
N ALA A 234 9.58 9.11 -7.44
CA ALA A 234 10.25 9.44 -8.70
C ALA A 234 10.57 8.20 -9.57
N ARG A 235 10.60 7.00 -8.96
CA ARG A 235 10.74 5.72 -9.66
C ARG A 235 9.38 5.11 -10.00
N VAL A 236 8.47 5.03 -9.02
CA VAL A 236 7.07 4.61 -9.25
C VAL A 236 6.35 5.58 -10.16
N GLY A 237 6.59 6.90 -10.10
CA GLY A 237 5.99 7.84 -11.04
C GLY A 237 6.49 7.66 -12.47
N ARG A 238 7.73 7.22 -12.66
CA ARG A 238 8.32 6.92 -13.98
C ARG A 238 7.83 5.59 -14.51
N GLU A 239 7.74 4.58 -13.66
CA GLU A 239 7.17 3.26 -13.96
C GLU A 239 5.64 3.33 -14.15
N LEU A 240 4.97 4.23 -13.43
CA LEU A 240 3.55 4.51 -13.59
C LEU A 240 3.32 5.36 -14.83
N ARG A 241 4.24 6.26 -15.21
CA ARG A 241 4.20 7.00 -16.49
C ARG A 241 4.47 6.08 -17.68
N GLU A 242 5.41 5.16 -17.57
CA GLU A 242 5.66 4.10 -18.56
C GLU A 242 4.49 3.11 -18.62
N ARG A 243 3.87 2.78 -17.47
CA ARG A 243 2.62 2.00 -17.42
C ARG A 243 1.40 2.78 -17.89
N VAL A 244 1.39 4.11 -17.77
CA VAL A 244 0.32 5.00 -18.27
C VAL A 244 0.47 5.22 -19.77
N LEU A 245 1.69 5.23 -20.30
CA LEU A 245 1.96 5.21 -21.74
C LEU A 245 1.70 3.81 -22.34
N SER A 246 1.96 2.73 -21.59
CA SER A 246 1.50 1.39 -21.98
C SER A 246 -0.01 1.19 -21.79
N LEU A 247 -0.67 1.96 -20.90
CA LEU A 247 -2.13 2.04 -20.77
C LEU A 247 -2.77 2.94 -21.85
N LEU A 248 -2.02 3.89 -22.41
CA LEU A 248 -2.48 4.75 -23.50
C LEU A 248 -2.24 4.15 -24.89
N GLY A 249 -1.53 3.03 -24.99
CA GLY A 249 -1.30 2.41 -26.29
C GLY A 249 -2.57 1.76 -26.80
N LEU A 250 -3.44 2.49 -27.51
CA LEU A 250 -4.39 1.94 -28.50
C LEU A 250 -4.85 0.49 -28.17
N GLY A 251 -5.71 0.28 -27.15
CA GLY A 251 -6.14 -1.08 -26.79
C GLY A 251 -6.99 -1.24 -25.51
N ASP A 252 -8.25 -0.78 -25.54
CA ASP A 252 -9.44 -1.38 -24.88
C ASP A 252 -9.47 -1.65 -23.34
N ASP A 253 -9.18 -0.66 -22.46
CA ASP A 253 -9.20 -0.81 -20.98
C ASP A 253 -10.46 -0.25 -20.26
N GLY A 254 -11.53 0.08 -20.99
CA GLY A 254 -12.80 0.52 -20.40
C GLY A 254 -13.64 -0.62 -19.80
N ARG A 255 -13.44 -1.85 -20.26
CA ARG A 255 -14.23 -3.02 -19.87
C ARG A 255 -13.79 -3.64 -18.54
N ASP A 256 -12.51 -3.54 -18.19
CA ASP A 256 -11.94 -4.27 -17.04
C ASP A 256 -12.25 -3.64 -15.68
N ALA A 257 -12.42 -2.32 -15.62
CA ALA A 257 -12.86 -1.65 -14.40
C ALA A 257 -14.33 -1.99 -14.06
N LEU A 258 -15.20 -2.08 -15.07
CA LEU A 258 -16.59 -2.48 -14.92
C LEU A 258 -16.72 -3.96 -14.58
N ALA A 259 -15.88 -4.83 -15.16
CA ALA A 259 -15.84 -6.25 -14.82
C ALA A 259 -15.50 -6.46 -13.34
N ARG A 260 -14.46 -5.78 -12.82
CA ARG A 260 -14.04 -5.88 -11.41
C ARG A 260 -15.09 -5.39 -10.41
N THR A 261 -15.86 -4.37 -10.73
CA THR A 261 -16.92 -3.87 -9.83
C THR A 261 -18.11 -4.82 -9.76
N ARG A 262 -18.48 -5.43 -10.89
CA ARG A 262 -19.55 -6.44 -10.98
C ARG A 262 -19.14 -7.75 -10.28
N ASP A 263 -17.90 -8.20 -10.44
CA ASP A 263 -17.35 -9.36 -9.71
C ASP A 263 -17.45 -9.19 -8.18
N LYS A 264 -17.08 -8.02 -7.66
CA LYS A 264 -17.21 -7.71 -6.22
C LYS A 264 -18.66 -7.67 -5.76
N ALA A 265 -19.61 -7.37 -6.64
CA ALA A 265 -21.03 -7.39 -6.31
C ALA A 265 -21.58 -8.82 -6.32
N ALA A 266 -21.13 -9.67 -7.25
CA ALA A 266 -21.48 -11.10 -7.32
C ALA A 266 -21.04 -11.85 -6.05
N LEU A 267 -19.79 -11.63 -5.60
CA LEU A 267 -19.28 -12.21 -4.35
C LEU A 267 -20.07 -11.77 -3.12
N ARG A 268 -20.52 -10.50 -3.09
CA ARG A 268 -21.37 -9.99 -2.00
C ARG A 268 -22.76 -10.61 -2.03
N ALA A 269 -23.31 -10.90 -3.20
CA ALA A 269 -24.58 -11.60 -3.34
C ALA A 269 -24.47 -13.05 -2.84
N ALA A 270 -23.42 -13.79 -3.21
CA ALA A 270 -23.18 -15.16 -2.74
C ALA A 270 -23.07 -15.24 -1.20
N LYS A 271 -22.28 -14.34 -0.59
CA LYS A 271 -22.16 -14.27 0.89
C LYS A 271 -23.47 -13.96 1.60
N LEU A 272 -24.27 -13.04 1.03
CA LEU A 272 -25.59 -12.71 1.58
C LEU A 272 -26.62 -13.82 1.39
N ALA A 273 -26.43 -14.70 0.40
CA ALA A 273 -27.28 -15.86 0.19
C ALA A 273 -27.09 -16.95 1.26
N VAL A 274 -25.88 -17.14 1.79
CA VAL A 274 -25.60 -18.09 2.89
C VAL A 274 -25.81 -17.46 4.28
N ALA A 275 -25.84 -16.13 4.39
CA ALA A 275 -25.97 -15.44 5.67
C ALA A 275 -27.26 -15.82 6.44
N GLY A 276 -27.13 -16.06 7.76
CA GLY A 276 -28.20 -16.51 8.64
C GLY A 276 -29.34 -15.50 8.87
N PRO A 277 -30.46 -15.95 9.48
CA PRO A 277 -31.72 -15.19 9.61
C PRO A 277 -31.61 -13.91 10.43
N TRP A 278 -30.59 -13.81 11.29
CA TRP A 278 -30.31 -12.63 12.12
C TRP A 278 -29.67 -11.45 11.37
N THR A 279 -29.42 -11.57 10.06
CA THR A 279 -28.78 -10.51 9.28
C THR A 279 -29.79 -9.39 8.92
N PRO A 280 -29.63 -8.16 9.42
CA PRO A 280 -30.60 -7.09 9.18
C PRO A 280 -30.62 -6.69 7.70
N ARG A 281 -31.84 -6.50 7.17
CA ARG A 281 -32.10 -6.09 5.77
C ARG A 281 -31.44 -7.00 4.73
N ARG A 282 -31.19 -8.28 5.06
CA ARG A 282 -30.55 -9.27 4.17
C ARG A 282 -31.18 -9.30 2.78
N LYS A 283 -32.51 -9.43 2.69
CA LYS A 283 -33.24 -9.47 1.41
C LYS A 283 -33.01 -8.23 0.55
N ALA A 284 -33.01 -7.04 1.15
CA ALA A 284 -32.78 -5.78 0.44
C ALA A 284 -31.32 -5.63 -0.03
N ARG A 285 -30.36 -6.01 0.82
CA ARG A 285 -28.91 -5.97 0.50
C ARG A 285 -28.55 -6.99 -0.57
N LEU A 286 -29.15 -8.18 -0.51
CA LEU A 286 -29.00 -9.22 -1.53
C LEU A 286 -29.56 -8.75 -2.87
N ARG A 287 -30.78 -8.21 -2.89
CA ARG A 287 -31.38 -7.66 -4.12
C ARG A 287 -30.51 -6.57 -4.75
N LYS A 288 -29.96 -5.65 -3.94
CA LYS A 288 -29.04 -4.61 -4.41
C LYS A 288 -27.73 -5.18 -4.98
N ALA A 289 -27.16 -6.19 -4.32
CA ALA A 289 -25.94 -6.85 -4.78
C ALA A 289 -26.17 -7.62 -6.10
N LEU A 290 -27.30 -8.31 -6.23
CA LEU A 290 -27.70 -9.01 -7.46
C LEU A 290 -27.86 -8.03 -8.63
N HIS A 291 -28.55 -6.91 -8.45
CA HIS A 291 -28.66 -5.90 -9.50
C HIS A 291 -27.31 -5.28 -9.88
N ALA A 292 -26.46 -4.96 -8.91
CA ALA A 292 -25.15 -4.36 -9.15
C ALA A 292 -24.16 -5.33 -9.85
N SER A 293 -24.35 -6.64 -9.68
CA SER A 293 -23.53 -7.67 -10.33
C SER A 293 -23.94 -8.01 -11.76
N HIS A 294 -25.12 -7.55 -12.20
CA HIS A 294 -25.66 -7.81 -13.53
C HIS A 294 -25.86 -9.30 -13.89
N VAL A 295 -25.85 -10.20 -12.90
CA VAL A 295 -25.98 -11.67 -13.05
C VAL A 295 -27.28 -12.14 -13.71
N ALA A 296 -28.30 -11.29 -13.79
CA ALA A 296 -29.55 -11.60 -14.49
C ALA A 296 -29.39 -11.55 -16.02
N HIS A 297 -28.43 -10.77 -16.53
CA HIS A 297 -28.25 -10.52 -17.96
C HIS A 297 -26.90 -11.02 -18.50
N ASP A 298 -25.96 -11.38 -17.62
CA ASP A 298 -24.66 -11.93 -17.98
C ASP A 298 -24.50 -13.37 -17.45
N PRO A 299 -24.51 -14.40 -18.33
CA PRO A 299 -24.42 -15.79 -17.93
C PRO A 299 -23.07 -16.17 -17.32
N MET A 300 -21.97 -15.50 -17.70
CA MET A 300 -20.65 -15.77 -17.14
C MET A 300 -20.56 -15.31 -15.69
N GLN A 301 -21.12 -14.14 -15.36
CA GLN A 301 -21.16 -13.67 -13.99
C GLN A 301 -22.12 -14.47 -13.11
N ARG A 302 -23.22 -14.95 -13.68
CA ARG A 302 -24.13 -15.85 -12.99
C ARG A 302 -23.43 -17.15 -12.60
N ASP A 303 -22.75 -17.78 -13.54
CA ASP A 303 -22.01 -19.02 -13.30
C ASP A 303 -20.92 -18.83 -12.22
N ARG A 304 -20.17 -17.73 -12.31
CA ARG A 304 -19.16 -17.40 -11.31
C ARG A 304 -19.75 -17.19 -9.91
N MET A 305 -20.86 -16.45 -9.81
CA MET A 305 -21.57 -16.25 -8.54
C MET A 305 -22.06 -17.58 -7.94
N LEU A 306 -22.60 -18.47 -8.77
CA LEU A 306 -23.10 -19.78 -8.33
C LEU A 306 -21.98 -20.71 -7.87
N ARG A 307 -20.82 -20.69 -8.54
CA ARG A 307 -19.62 -21.42 -8.07
C ARG A 307 -19.16 -20.94 -6.71
N GLU A 308 -19.08 -19.62 -6.52
CA GLU A 308 -18.72 -19.03 -5.23
C GLU A 308 -19.76 -19.34 -4.14
N LEU A 309 -21.04 -19.37 -4.49
CA LEU A 309 -22.10 -19.79 -3.57
C LEU A 309 -21.94 -21.27 -3.18
N GLY A 310 -21.65 -22.16 -4.13
CA GLY A 310 -21.38 -23.57 -3.87
C GLY A 310 -20.19 -23.75 -2.93
N VAL A 311 -19.09 -23.02 -3.15
CA VAL A 311 -17.94 -23.02 -2.24
C VAL A 311 -18.35 -22.60 -0.82
N LEU A 312 -19.16 -21.55 -0.68
CA LEU A 312 -19.60 -21.08 0.64
C LEU A 312 -20.58 -22.02 1.33
N GLN A 313 -21.40 -22.75 0.58
CA GLN A 313 -22.36 -23.72 1.13
C GLN A 313 -21.68 -25.02 1.58
N HIS A 314 -20.64 -25.47 0.86
CA HIS A 314 -19.92 -26.72 1.11
C HIS A 314 -18.59 -26.52 1.84
N ALA A 315 -18.29 -25.31 2.32
CA ALA A 315 -17.05 -24.99 3.03
C ALA A 315 -16.85 -25.86 4.29
N ASP A 316 -17.93 -26.20 5.00
CA ASP A 316 -17.88 -27.03 6.19
C ASP A 316 -17.57 -28.52 5.88
N GLU A 317 -17.81 -28.96 4.64
CA GLU A 317 -17.44 -30.30 4.18
C GLU A 317 -15.94 -30.38 3.87
N LEU A 318 -15.35 -29.30 3.34
CA LEU A 318 -13.92 -29.21 3.11
C LEU A 318 -13.10 -29.34 4.41
N ALA A 319 -13.64 -28.82 5.53
CA ALA A 319 -13.02 -28.94 6.84
C ALA A 319 -13.05 -30.38 7.39
N LYS A 320 -13.94 -31.24 6.89
CA LYS A 320 -14.07 -32.65 7.30
C LYS A 320 -13.26 -33.60 6.44
N THR A 321 -12.85 -33.16 5.25
CA THR A 321 -12.00 -33.96 4.36
C THR A 321 -10.60 -34.06 4.94
N THR A 322 -10.21 -35.27 5.37
CA THR A 322 -8.86 -35.54 5.88
C THR A 322 -7.87 -35.43 4.73
N GLN A 323 -7.03 -34.39 4.76
CA GLN A 323 -5.97 -34.21 3.78
C GLN A 323 -4.75 -35.05 4.20
N PRO A 324 -4.08 -35.75 3.28
CA PRO A 324 -2.86 -36.48 3.60
C PRO A 324 -1.80 -35.49 4.09
N SER A 325 -1.12 -35.87 5.18
CA SER A 325 -0.01 -35.09 5.74
C SER A 325 1.06 -34.88 4.65
N PRO A 326 1.51 -33.64 4.43
CA PRO A 326 2.66 -33.36 3.57
C PRO A 326 4.01 -33.65 4.26
N TRP A 327 3.98 -34.19 5.48
CA TRP A 327 5.13 -34.66 6.27
C TRP A 327 5.00 -36.15 6.55
#